data_AF-A0A5C3PNZ5-F1
#
_entry.id   AF-A0A5C3PNZ5-F1
#
_cell.length_a   1.000
_cell.length_b   1.000
_cell.length_c   1.000
_cell.angle_alpha   90.00
_cell.angle_beta   90.00
_cell.angle_gamma   90.00
#
_symmetry.space_group_name_H-M   'P 1'
#
loop_
_entity.id
_entity.type
_entity.pdbx_description
1 polymer ?
#
loop_
_entity_poly.entity_id
_entity_poly.type
_entity_poly.pdbx_seq_one_letter_code
_entity_poly.pdbx_strand_id
1 'polypeptide(L)'
;MKSPTLESYHYKSSFGKLFQQLFEDNAISDSTLRDEACELLTVLDRPEMADYNFPSWITCQTERQPRDRTFGITMKRVIEALYLTAEEFNMSNSARFISACICAEGRLVRVECESDADADLEAETMAAVLAGLAADWFMDIVNPFLSVELMYGKTVTPFQALKEKLVERDGYSCVFCGGIFGGKSESQCTQGRIVDEDDRLISPARIFYHTVSEHPTTPPCKPFQGTVENESIRLRALETLRYYCGFPEDETVHPFSPRNCMLMHSQSAWAFASLLWCLKPTQTANRYDVVVFAPNEVDGDSVDWVHFYDIRTGDPVNDPVAPPDPHILRVHAMAATLLHHSGATGLFRFPYLPQTKPRRATRPACNSVEQKGPINNIVEDKPVGRHRRSFLRRVLKSFLDYPGRTLIRLAGGPCSPLLSSAR
;
A
#
# COMPACT_ATOMS: atom_id res chain seq x y z
N MET A 1 23.38 15.01 -4.86
CA MET A 1 22.12 14.61 -5.51
C MET A 1 21.42 15.89 -5.92
N LYS A 2 20.97 16.03 -7.18
CA LYS A 2 20.03 17.11 -7.49
C LYS A 2 18.77 16.78 -6.72
N SER A 3 18.24 17.70 -5.93
CA SER A 3 16.90 17.51 -5.37
C SER A 3 15.93 17.35 -6.53
N PRO A 4 14.97 16.43 -6.45
CA PRO A 4 13.89 16.37 -7.44
C PRO A 4 13.27 17.76 -7.54
N THR A 5 13.27 18.35 -8.73
CA THR A 5 12.62 19.64 -8.95
C THR A 5 11.11 19.42 -8.88
N LEU A 6 10.53 19.87 -7.78
CA LEU A 6 9.11 19.79 -7.44
C LEU A 6 8.14 20.51 -8.39
N GLU A 7 8.59 21.01 -9.54
CA GLU A 7 7.67 21.59 -10.52
C GLU A 7 6.62 20.58 -11.01
N SER A 8 6.85 19.27 -10.80
CA SER A 8 5.92 18.17 -11.10
C SER A 8 4.96 17.80 -9.98
N TYR A 9 5.05 18.38 -8.77
CA TYR A 9 4.13 18.05 -7.69
C TYR A 9 2.71 18.37 -8.14
N HIS A 10 1.84 17.35 -8.24
CA HIS A 10 0.42 17.50 -8.58
C HIS A 10 -0.41 18.23 -7.51
N TYR A 11 0.25 18.91 -6.57
CA TYR A 11 -0.32 19.78 -5.55
C TYR A 11 -0.39 21.23 -6.04
N LYS A 12 -1.01 22.12 -5.25
CA LYS A 12 -1.02 23.56 -5.54
C LYS A 12 0.43 24.05 -5.70
N SER A 13 0.72 24.84 -6.74
CA SER A 13 2.08 25.37 -6.99
C SER A 13 2.66 26.13 -5.79
N SER A 14 1.82 26.82 -5.02
CA SER A 14 2.21 27.51 -3.78
C SER A 14 2.73 26.55 -2.72
N PHE A 15 2.08 25.39 -2.56
CA PHE A 15 2.51 24.33 -1.65
C PHE A 15 3.87 23.77 -2.06
N GLY A 16 4.02 23.36 -3.33
CA GLY A 16 5.28 22.76 -3.81
C GLY A 16 6.49 23.66 -3.60
N LYS A 17 6.35 24.97 -3.85
CA LYS A 17 7.42 25.95 -3.61
C LYS A 17 7.77 26.08 -2.13
N LEU A 18 6.77 26.20 -1.25
CA LEU A 18 7.00 26.39 0.17
C LEU A 18 7.55 25.13 0.84
N PHE A 19 7.02 23.96 0.47
CA PHE A 19 7.55 22.68 0.92
C PHE A 19 9.01 22.51 0.48
N GLN A 20 9.35 22.74 -0.80
CA GLN A 20 10.74 22.62 -1.27
C GLN A 20 11.67 23.57 -0.52
N GLN A 21 11.25 24.81 -0.31
CA GLN A 21 12.00 25.77 0.49
C GLN A 21 12.26 25.22 1.90
N LEU A 22 11.23 24.75 2.61
CA LEU A 22 11.37 24.21 3.97
C LEU A 22 12.22 22.94 3.99
N PHE A 23 12.04 22.06 3.02
CA PHE A 23 12.76 20.79 2.93
C PHE A 23 14.25 20.99 2.64
N GLU A 24 14.63 21.98 1.83
CA GLU A 24 16.03 22.23 1.49
C GLU A 24 16.74 23.22 2.43
N ASP A 25 15.99 23.95 3.26
CA ASP A 25 16.55 24.96 4.15
C ASP A 25 17.29 24.36 5.35
N ASN A 26 18.59 24.13 5.17
CA ASN A 26 19.49 23.64 6.22
C ASN A 26 19.70 24.63 7.38
N ALA A 27 19.23 25.88 7.28
CA ALA A 27 19.25 26.80 8.42
C ALA A 27 18.18 26.44 9.47
N ILE A 28 17.11 25.74 9.06
CA ILE A 28 16.07 25.24 9.96
C ILE A 28 16.40 23.80 10.36
N SER A 29 16.65 23.59 11.65
CA SER A 29 16.93 22.26 12.19
C SER A 29 15.72 21.33 12.06
N ASP A 30 15.97 20.03 11.90
CA ASP A 30 14.91 19.01 11.82
C ASP A 30 14.01 19.01 13.06
N SER A 31 14.58 19.26 14.24
CA SER A 31 13.81 19.40 15.49
C SER A 31 12.89 20.60 15.47
N THR A 32 13.37 21.77 15.04
CA THR A 32 12.53 22.98 14.96
C THR A 32 11.35 22.77 14.02
N LEU A 33 11.61 22.17 12.85
CA LEU A 33 10.55 21.90 11.88
C LEU A 33 9.55 20.87 12.40
N ARG A 34 10.03 19.85 13.13
CA ARG A 34 9.18 18.84 13.78
C ARG A 34 8.33 19.46 14.90
N ASP A 35 8.90 20.36 15.71
CA ASP A 35 8.17 21.03 16.79
C ASP A 35 7.03 21.91 16.23
N GLU A 36 7.31 22.69 15.18
CA GLU A 36 6.28 23.48 14.46
C GLU A 36 5.18 22.56 13.87
N ALA A 37 5.57 21.45 13.24
CA ALA A 37 4.62 20.48 12.70
C ALA A 37 3.75 19.84 13.81
N CYS A 38 4.35 19.47 14.94
CA CYS A 38 3.64 18.91 16.09
C CYS A 38 2.65 19.92 16.70
N GLU A 39 3.00 21.20 16.78
CA GLU A 39 2.10 22.25 17.22
C GLU A 39 0.86 22.36 16.31
N LEU A 40 1.07 22.38 14.98
CA LEU A 40 -0.02 22.42 14.00
C LEU A 40 -0.96 21.20 14.11
N LEU A 41 -0.41 20.02 14.39
CA LEU A 41 -1.18 18.77 14.53
C LEU A 41 -2.09 18.74 15.76
N THR A 42 -1.87 19.60 16.77
CA THR A 42 -2.73 19.66 17.96
C THR A 42 -4.18 20.01 17.62
N VAL A 43 -4.43 20.63 16.46
CA VAL A 43 -5.77 20.92 15.97
C VAL A 43 -6.62 19.65 15.80
N LEU A 44 -5.99 18.51 15.47
CA LEU A 44 -6.69 17.23 15.30
C LEU A 44 -7.06 16.55 16.64
N ASP A 45 -6.55 17.05 17.77
CA ASP A 45 -6.92 16.58 19.12
C ASP A 45 -8.19 17.24 19.64
N ARG A 46 -8.62 18.33 19.00
CA ARG A 46 -9.84 19.06 19.36
C ARG A 46 -11.07 18.16 19.13
N PRO A 47 -11.95 17.98 20.13
CA PRO A 47 -13.17 17.17 19.98
C PRO A 47 -14.06 17.61 18.81
N GLU A 48 -14.13 18.92 18.57
CA GLU A 48 -14.87 19.53 17.46
C GLU A 48 -14.29 19.17 16.06
N MET A 49 -13.04 18.72 15.99
CA MET A 49 -12.36 18.31 14.75
C MET A 49 -12.37 16.80 14.51
N ALA A 50 -13.13 16.04 15.32
CA ALA A 50 -13.18 14.58 15.23
C ALA A 50 -13.56 14.09 13.81
N ASP A 51 -14.46 14.78 13.11
CA ASP A 51 -14.92 14.40 11.77
C ASP A 51 -13.79 14.42 10.71
N TYR A 52 -12.77 15.26 10.89
CA TYR A 52 -11.59 15.27 10.02
C TYR A 52 -10.61 14.17 10.42
N ASN A 53 -10.46 13.94 11.72
CA ASN A 53 -9.51 12.97 12.25
C ASN A 53 -9.95 11.51 12.00
N PHE A 54 -11.26 11.27 11.83
CA PHE A 54 -11.83 9.97 11.47
C PHE A 54 -12.16 9.87 9.97
N PRO A 55 -11.33 9.23 9.15
CA PRO A 55 -11.56 9.12 7.71
C PRO A 55 -12.81 8.30 7.38
N SER A 56 -13.73 8.89 6.63
CA SER A 56 -14.94 8.23 6.11
C SER A 56 -14.66 7.03 5.20
N TRP A 57 -13.47 6.96 4.59
CA TRP A 57 -13.08 5.80 3.80
C TRP A 57 -12.72 4.59 4.66
N ILE A 58 -12.34 4.78 5.93
CA ILE A 58 -12.10 3.69 6.89
C ILE A 58 -13.41 3.16 7.44
N THR A 59 -14.38 4.03 7.73
CA THR A 59 -15.70 3.60 8.21
C THR A 59 -16.36 2.62 7.22
N CYS A 60 -16.26 2.93 5.92
CA CYS A 60 -16.71 2.05 4.83
C CYS A 60 -16.01 0.67 4.81
N GLN A 61 -14.76 0.58 5.28
CA GLN A 61 -14.03 -0.69 5.40
C GLN A 61 -14.40 -1.46 6.67
N THR A 62 -14.49 -0.78 7.82
CA THR A 62 -14.90 -1.41 9.09
C THR A 62 -16.28 -2.03 9.02
N GLU A 63 -17.26 -1.37 8.38
CA GLU A 63 -18.63 -1.89 8.24
C GLU A 63 -18.70 -3.24 7.49
N ARG A 64 -17.65 -3.58 6.74
CA ARG A 64 -17.59 -4.79 5.89
C ARG A 64 -16.71 -5.89 6.46
N GLN A 65 -15.93 -5.60 7.49
CA GLN A 65 -15.16 -6.60 8.22
C GLN A 65 -16.07 -7.30 9.25
N PRO A 66 -15.70 -8.50 9.74
CA PRO A 66 -16.41 -9.14 10.84
C PRO A 66 -16.58 -8.17 12.01
N ARG A 67 -17.75 -8.20 12.68
CA ARG A 67 -18.18 -7.22 13.71
C ARG A 67 -17.19 -7.02 14.86
N ASP A 68 -16.25 -7.93 15.05
CA ASP A 68 -15.29 -7.91 16.16
C ASP A 68 -14.01 -7.11 15.86
N ARG A 69 -13.88 -6.53 14.65
CA ARG A 69 -12.70 -5.74 14.26
C ARG A 69 -13.00 -4.25 14.18
N THR A 70 -12.51 -3.52 15.18
CA THR A 70 -12.40 -2.06 15.14
C THR A 70 -10.96 -1.67 14.86
N PHE A 71 -10.72 -0.88 13.80
CA PHE A 71 -9.41 -0.26 13.58
C PHE A 71 -9.31 1.01 14.41
N GLY A 72 -8.26 1.15 15.22
CA GLY A 72 -8.04 2.32 16.08
C GLY A 72 -7.42 3.52 15.36
N ILE A 73 -7.51 3.56 14.04
CA ILE A 73 -6.81 4.51 13.16
C ILE A 73 -7.50 5.88 13.14
N THR A 74 -6.67 6.93 13.21
CA THR A 74 -7.05 8.33 12.97
C THR A 74 -6.02 8.97 12.04
N MET A 75 -6.34 10.11 11.42
CA MET A 75 -5.39 10.85 10.57
C MET A 75 -4.15 11.28 11.36
N LYS A 76 -4.33 11.74 12.60
CA LYS A 76 -3.20 12.06 13.47
C LYS A 76 -2.32 10.83 13.73
N ARG A 77 -2.92 9.67 14.05
CA ARG A 77 -2.16 8.42 14.24
C ARG A 77 -1.42 7.97 12.99
N VAL A 78 -1.95 8.23 11.79
CA VAL A 78 -1.22 7.98 10.54
C VAL A 78 0.04 8.84 10.47
N ILE A 79 -0.07 10.14 10.75
CA ILE A 79 1.09 11.05 10.74
C ILE A 79 2.12 10.66 11.81
N GLU A 80 1.69 10.37 13.02
CA GLU A 80 2.56 9.89 14.10
C GLU A 80 3.25 8.58 13.70
N ALA A 81 2.51 7.64 13.11
CA ALA A 81 3.06 6.39 12.60
C ALA A 81 4.09 6.62 11.48
N LEU A 82 3.93 7.64 10.64
CA LEU A 82 4.93 8.01 9.63
C LEU A 82 6.25 8.47 10.29
N TYR A 83 6.18 9.27 11.35
CA TYR A 83 7.38 9.65 12.12
C TYR A 83 8.04 8.46 12.81
N LEU A 84 7.25 7.61 13.50
CA LEU A 84 7.75 6.41 14.16
C LEU A 84 8.42 5.45 13.17
N THR A 85 7.82 5.25 12.00
CA THR A 85 8.38 4.42 10.93
C THR A 85 9.68 5.03 10.38
N ALA A 86 9.74 6.36 10.17
CA ALA A 86 10.97 7.02 9.73
C ALA A 86 12.12 6.85 10.73
N GLU A 87 11.83 7.01 12.02
CA GLU A 87 12.78 6.79 13.11
C GLU A 87 13.26 5.34 13.17
N GLU A 88 12.33 4.38 13.09
CA GLU A 88 12.62 2.95 13.12
C GLU A 88 13.54 2.48 11.97
N PHE A 89 13.49 3.17 10.84
CA PHE A 89 14.34 2.92 9.66
C PHE A 89 15.56 3.85 9.58
N ASN A 90 15.80 4.70 10.59
CA ASN A 90 16.87 5.71 10.62
C ASN A 90 16.87 6.64 9.39
N MET A 91 15.69 7.07 8.95
CA MET A 91 15.52 7.92 7.77
C MET A 91 15.14 9.36 8.16
N SER A 92 16.14 10.16 8.54
CA SER A 92 15.93 11.57 8.94
C SER A 92 15.25 12.40 7.85
N ASN A 93 15.63 12.20 6.57
CA ASN A 93 15.00 12.88 5.44
C ASN A 93 13.49 12.60 5.33
N SER A 94 13.06 11.41 5.74
CA SER A 94 11.63 11.03 5.76
C SER A 94 10.88 11.81 6.84
N ALA A 95 11.47 11.97 8.03
CA ALA A 95 10.90 12.80 9.08
C ALA A 95 10.86 14.28 8.67
N ARG A 96 11.93 14.78 8.04
CA ARG A 96 12.01 16.14 7.51
C ARG A 96 10.96 16.38 6.41
N PHE A 97 10.75 15.42 5.53
CA PHE A 97 9.71 15.47 4.49
C PHE A 97 8.33 15.70 5.11
N ILE A 98 7.95 14.90 6.10
CA ILE A 98 6.66 15.04 6.80
C ILE A 98 6.53 16.43 7.43
N SER A 99 7.54 16.84 8.21
CA SER A 99 7.51 18.13 8.90
C SER A 99 7.42 19.31 7.93
N ALA A 100 8.21 19.28 6.85
CA ALA A 100 8.21 20.33 5.84
C ALA A 100 6.85 20.47 5.15
N CYS A 101 6.18 19.36 4.81
CA CYS A 101 4.86 19.39 4.22
C CYS A 101 3.79 19.93 5.19
N ILE A 102 3.80 19.49 6.46
CA ILE A 102 2.85 19.98 7.47
C ILE A 102 3.03 21.48 7.68
N CYS A 103 4.26 21.96 7.85
CA CYS A 103 4.55 23.38 8.02
C CYS A 103 4.19 24.18 6.76
N ALA A 104 4.38 23.62 5.57
CA ALA A 104 3.99 24.27 4.32
C ALA A 104 2.46 24.46 4.25
N GLU A 105 1.67 23.41 4.50
CA GLU A 105 0.21 23.54 4.56
C GLU A 105 -0.23 24.53 5.64
N GLY A 106 0.32 24.43 6.86
CA GLY A 106 -0.08 25.30 7.95
C GLY A 106 0.19 26.78 7.69
N ARG A 107 1.31 27.10 7.03
CA ARG A 107 1.62 28.47 6.61
C ARG A 107 0.70 28.95 5.51
N LEU A 108 0.31 28.09 4.57
CA LEU A 108 -0.67 28.46 3.54
C LEU A 108 -2.05 28.73 4.12
N VAL A 109 -2.51 27.90 5.06
CA VAL A 109 -3.79 28.12 5.76
C VAL A 109 -3.79 29.47 6.48
N ARG A 110 -2.73 29.78 7.23
CA ARG A 110 -2.57 31.08 7.91
C ARG A 110 -2.57 32.28 6.98
N VAL A 111 -2.05 32.13 5.75
CA VAL A 111 -2.07 33.18 4.73
C VAL A 111 -3.44 33.31 4.09
N GLU A 112 -4.14 32.20 3.84
CA GLU A 112 -5.49 32.18 3.24
C GLU A 112 -6.55 32.71 4.23
N CYS A 113 -6.38 32.50 5.55
CA CYS A 113 -7.29 32.94 6.60
C CYS A 113 -6.87 34.29 7.20
N GLU A 114 -6.76 35.36 6.38
CA GLU A 114 -6.34 36.73 6.78
C GLU A 114 -6.72 37.17 8.22
N SER A 115 -5.97 38.09 8.84
CA SER A 115 -5.95 38.41 10.29
C SER A 115 -7.28 38.66 11.04
N ASP A 116 -8.40 38.81 10.35
CA ASP A 116 -9.74 38.96 10.93
C ASP A 116 -10.59 37.68 10.84
N ALA A 117 -10.03 36.57 10.34
CA ALA A 117 -10.71 35.30 10.23
C ALA A 117 -11.07 34.72 11.61
N ASP A 118 -12.22 34.07 11.66
CA ASP A 118 -12.67 33.32 12.83
C ASP A 118 -11.63 32.22 13.15
N ALA A 119 -11.10 32.22 14.37
CA ALA A 119 -10.11 31.24 14.82
C ALA A 119 -10.65 29.80 14.70
N ASP A 120 -11.97 29.62 14.79
CA ASP A 120 -12.61 28.32 14.60
C ASP A 120 -12.56 27.89 13.13
N LEU A 121 -12.71 28.83 12.18
CA LEU A 121 -12.60 28.57 10.74
C LEU A 121 -11.15 28.25 10.32
N GLU A 122 -10.16 28.94 10.89
CA GLU A 122 -8.73 28.61 10.66
C GLU A 122 -8.44 27.20 11.15
N ALA A 123 -8.90 26.85 12.36
CA ALA A 123 -8.72 25.53 12.94
C ALA A 123 -9.40 24.42 12.12
N GLU A 124 -10.64 24.65 11.66
CA GLU A 124 -11.37 23.74 10.79
C GLU A 124 -10.63 23.52 9.47
N THR A 125 -10.16 24.60 8.85
CA THR A 125 -9.39 24.55 7.60
C THR A 125 -8.07 23.80 7.79
N MET A 126 -7.35 24.07 8.89
CA MET A 126 -6.12 23.38 9.26
C MET A 126 -6.36 21.87 9.45
N ALA A 127 -7.39 21.50 10.21
CA ALA A 127 -7.74 20.09 10.43
C ALA A 127 -8.07 19.39 9.10
N ALA A 128 -8.83 20.04 8.22
CA ALA A 128 -9.19 19.51 6.91
C ALA A 128 -7.98 19.25 6.01
N VAL A 129 -7.04 20.20 5.92
CA VAL A 129 -5.86 20.05 5.05
C VAL A 129 -4.88 19.00 5.59
N LEU A 130 -4.65 18.98 6.91
CA LEU A 130 -3.75 18.00 7.53
C LEU A 130 -4.33 16.57 7.45
N ALA A 131 -5.64 16.42 7.63
CA ALA A 131 -6.33 15.15 7.40
C ALA A 131 -6.24 14.71 5.93
N GLY A 132 -6.41 15.64 4.99
CA GLY A 132 -6.24 15.37 3.56
C GLY A 132 -4.82 14.89 3.22
N LEU A 133 -3.81 15.57 3.77
CA LEU A 133 -2.40 15.23 3.57
C LEU A 133 -2.07 13.84 4.12
N ALA A 134 -2.54 13.50 5.33
CA ALA A 134 -2.38 12.17 5.92
C ALA A 134 -3.03 11.07 5.07
N ALA A 135 -4.25 11.30 4.57
CA ALA A 135 -4.96 10.36 3.71
C ALA A 135 -4.22 10.16 2.38
N ASP A 136 -3.69 11.23 1.79
CA ASP A 136 -2.92 11.19 0.57
C ASP A 136 -1.63 10.37 0.75
N TRP A 137 -0.85 10.62 1.80
CA TRP A 137 0.35 9.82 2.09
C TRP A 137 0.06 8.35 2.37
N PHE A 138 -0.99 8.07 3.14
CA PHE A 138 -1.42 6.71 3.41
C PHE A 138 -1.68 5.96 2.11
N MET A 139 -2.43 6.58 1.20
CA MET A 139 -2.73 5.98 -0.10
C MET A 139 -1.52 5.89 -1.02
N ASP A 140 -0.68 6.91 -1.04
CA ASP A 140 0.53 6.95 -1.86
C ASP A 140 1.50 5.82 -1.49
N ILE A 141 1.71 5.60 -0.18
CA ILE A 141 2.60 4.56 0.34
C ILE A 141 2.03 3.17 0.07
N VAL A 142 0.71 2.96 0.22
CA VAL A 142 0.11 1.64 0.02
C VAL A 142 -0.19 1.34 -1.45
N ASN A 143 -0.23 2.35 -2.32
CA ASN A 143 -0.61 2.24 -3.71
C ASN A 143 0.14 1.11 -4.45
N PRO A 144 1.48 0.97 -4.37
CA PRO A 144 2.23 -0.10 -5.08
C PRO A 144 1.72 -1.52 -4.79
N PHE A 145 1.09 -1.73 -3.63
CA PHE A 145 0.58 -3.03 -3.18
C PHE A 145 -0.87 -3.28 -3.60
N LEU A 146 -1.58 -2.26 -4.07
CA LEU A 146 -2.96 -2.39 -4.51
C LEU A 146 -3.01 -3.05 -5.88
N SER A 147 -3.55 -4.28 -5.93
CA SER A 147 -3.80 -5.00 -7.17
C SER A 147 -5.28 -5.09 -7.50
N VAL A 148 -5.63 -4.59 -8.69
CA VAL A 148 -6.92 -4.87 -9.31
C VAL A 148 -7.01 -6.37 -9.65
N GLU A 149 -5.93 -7.01 -10.08
CA GLU A 149 -5.90 -8.42 -10.51
C GLU A 149 -6.18 -9.41 -9.38
N LEU A 150 -5.59 -9.21 -8.20
CA LEU A 150 -5.84 -10.06 -7.02
C LEU A 150 -7.33 -10.11 -6.65
N MET A 151 -8.08 -9.04 -6.94
CA MET A 151 -9.51 -8.97 -6.65
C MET A 151 -10.40 -9.65 -7.70
N TYR A 152 -9.88 -9.89 -8.92
CA TYR A 152 -10.65 -10.46 -10.03
C TYR A 152 -10.20 -11.86 -10.48
N GLY A 153 -9.17 -12.44 -9.85
CA GLY A 153 -8.86 -13.87 -9.94
C GLY A 153 -8.43 -14.38 -11.32
N LYS A 154 -7.84 -13.52 -12.17
CA LYS A 154 -7.25 -13.94 -13.44
C LYS A 154 -5.74 -14.04 -13.30
N THR A 155 -5.20 -15.24 -13.26
CA THR A 155 -3.76 -15.49 -13.34
C THR A 155 -3.33 -15.55 -14.81
N VAL A 156 -2.22 -14.88 -15.12
CA VAL A 156 -1.66 -14.76 -16.48
C VAL A 156 -0.50 -15.76 -16.61
N THR A 157 -0.32 -16.33 -17.81
CA THR A 157 0.72 -17.28 -18.22
C THR A 157 2.22 -16.89 -18.02
N PRO A 158 2.65 -15.62 -17.83
CA PRO A 158 4.05 -15.25 -17.57
C PRO A 158 4.69 -15.82 -16.30
N PHE A 159 3.91 -16.38 -15.38
CA PHE A 159 4.42 -16.82 -14.08
C PHE A 159 5.32 -18.06 -14.13
N GLN A 160 5.22 -18.91 -15.15
CA GLN A 160 5.94 -20.18 -15.16
C GLN A 160 7.46 -20.01 -15.34
N ALA A 161 7.89 -19.24 -16.35
CA ALA A 161 9.31 -18.98 -16.59
C ALA A 161 9.96 -18.17 -15.44
N LEU A 162 9.21 -17.26 -14.82
CA LEU A 162 9.68 -16.54 -13.63
C LEU A 162 9.82 -17.49 -12.44
N LYS A 163 8.84 -18.39 -12.24
CA LYS A 163 8.89 -19.38 -11.16
C LYS A 163 10.13 -20.26 -11.24
N GLU A 164 10.50 -20.73 -12.43
CA GLU A 164 11.71 -21.54 -12.63
C GLU A 164 12.98 -20.78 -12.20
N LYS A 165 13.12 -19.51 -12.61
CA LYS A 165 14.24 -18.65 -12.19
C LYS A 165 14.30 -18.43 -10.68
N LEU A 166 13.14 -18.18 -10.05
CA LEU A 166 13.08 -17.94 -8.60
C LEU A 166 13.36 -19.22 -7.81
N VAL A 167 12.93 -20.38 -8.32
CA VAL A 167 13.22 -21.68 -7.73
C VAL A 167 14.72 -21.97 -7.74
N GLU A 168 15.40 -21.67 -8.85
CA GLU A 168 16.85 -21.78 -8.95
C GLU A 168 17.57 -20.85 -7.97
N ARG A 169 17.11 -19.59 -7.86
CA ARG A 169 17.67 -18.60 -6.93
C ARG A 169 17.48 -18.96 -5.46
N ASP A 170 16.25 -19.35 -5.09
CA ASP A 170 15.82 -19.48 -3.69
C ASP A 170 15.93 -20.94 -3.19
N GLY A 171 16.48 -21.86 -4.00
CA GLY A 171 16.77 -23.24 -3.60
C GLY A 171 15.54 -24.04 -3.17
N TYR A 172 14.39 -23.81 -3.83
CA TYR A 172 13.10 -24.39 -3.44
C TYR A 172 12.69 -24.10 -1.99
N SER A 173 13.13 -23.00 -1.38
CA SER A 173 12.77 -22.66 0.01
C SER A 173 11.72 -21.55 0.08
N CYS A 174 10.81 -21.63 1.05
CA CYS A 174 9.95 -20.50 1.36
C CYS A 174 10.73 -19.45 2.16
N VAL A 175 10.73 -18.21 1.67
CA VAL A 175 11.37 -17.07 2.34
C VAL A 175 10.86 -16.86 3.78
N PHE A 176 9.59 -17.17 4.07
CA PHE A 176 9.01 -16.94 5.39
C PHE A 176 9.36 -18.01 6.43
N CYS A 177 9.20 -19.29 6.10
CA CYS A 177 9.38 -20.39 7.08
C CYS A 177 10.62 -21.26 6.82
N GLY A 178 11.39 -21.00 5.76
CA GLY A 178 12.55 -21.80 5.37
C GLY A 178 12.21 -23.21 4.85
N GLY A 179 10.93 -23.60 4.83
CA GLY A 179 10.48 -24.90 4.36
C GLY A 179 10.92 -25.16 2.91
N ILE A 180 11.59 -26.30 2.69
CA ILE A 180 12.04 -26.76 1.37
C ILE A 180 10.95 -27.63 0.74
N PHE A 181 10.67 -27.39 -0.55
CA PHE A 181 9.63 -28.13 -1.27
C PHE A 181 10.25 -29.24 -2.15
N GLY A 182 9.59 -30.40 -2.21
CA GLY A 182 10.05 -31.55 -2.99
C GLY A 182 10.97 -32.53 -2.24
N GLY A 183 11.37 -32.21 -1.01
CA GLY A 183 11.97 -33.19 -0.10
C GLY A 183 10.91 -34.17 0.39
N LYS A 184 11.22 -35.48 0.46
CA LYS A 184 10.36 -36.51 1.08
C LYS A 184 10.11 -36.31 2.59
N SER A 185 10.68 -35.25 3.16
CA SER A 185 10.50 -34.83 4.53
C SER A 185 9.27 -33.93 4.60
N GLU A 186 8.24 -34.35 5.32
CA GLU A 186 7.10 -33.54 5.76
C GLU A 186 7.58 -32.36 6.63
N SER A 187 8.24 -31.37 6.02
CA SER A 187 8.60 -30.14 6.71
C SER A 187 7.30 -29.44 7.10
N GLN A 188 7.20 -29.20 8.41
CA GLN A 188 6.01 -28.94 9.21
C GLN A 188 5.40 -27.54 9.01
N CYS A 189 5.67 -26.85 7.90
CA CYS A 189 5.13 -25.51 7.65
C CYS A 189 3.59 -25.52 7.42
N THR A 190 2.95 -26.69 7.54
CA THR A 190 1.51 -26.92 7.43
C THR A 190 1.01 -27.80 8.59
N GLN A 191 1.26 -27.42 9.85
CA GLN A 191 0.58 -28.07 10.98
C GLN A 191 -0.93 -27.77 11.03
N GLY A 192 -1.41 -26.79 10.25
CA GLY A 192 -2.83 -26.67 9.94
C GLY A 192 -3.27 -27.81 9.02
N ARG A 193 -4.43 -28.41 9.28
CA ARG A 193 -5.13 -29.35 8.38
C ARG A 193 -5.30 -28.71 6.99
N ILE A 194 -4.30 -28.81 6.13
CA ILE A 194 -4.43 -28.45 4.73
C ILE A 194 -5.14 -29.61 4.04
N VAL A 195 -6.37 -29.33 3.59
CA VAL A 195 -7.28 -30.30 2.98
C VAL A 195 -6.96 -30.49 1.49
N ASP A 196 -6.05 -29.69 0.91
CA ASP A 196 -5.74 -29.71 -0.52
C ASP A 196 -4.24 -29.88 -0.82
N GLU A 197 -3.91 -30.82 -1.71
CA GLU A 197 -2.55 -31.04 -2.24
C GLU A 197 -2.03 -29.80 -3.01
N ASP A 198 -2.92 -28.94 -3.51
CA ASP A 198 -2.58 -27.72 -4.25
C ASP A 198 -2.02 -26.59 -3.36
N ASP A 199 -2.33 -26.55 -2.07
CA ASP A 199 -1.83 -25.51 -1.13
C ASP A 199 -0.34 -25.71 -0.77
N ARG A 200 0.26 -26.83 -1.19
CA ARG A 200 1.72 -27.07 -1.13
C ARG A 200 2.47 -26.40 -2.28
N LEU A 201 1.79 -25.77 -3.22
CA LEU A 201 2.44 -25.10 -4.34
C LEU A 201 3.05 -23.78 -3.89
N ILE A 202 4.38 -23.73 -3.91
CA ILE A 202 5.08 -22.46 -3.94
C ILE A 202 4.60 -21.65 -5.14
N SER A 203 4.33 -20.37 -4.90
CA SER A 203 4.10 -19.38 -5.95
C SER A 203 5.05 -18.19 -5.81
N PRO A 204 5.47 -17.58 -6.93
CA PRO A 204 6.09 -16.26 -6.90
C PRO A 204 5.16 -15.23 -6.22
N ALA A 205 5.59 -14.73 -5.07
CA ALA A 205 4.98 -13.61 -4.37
C ALA A 205 5.58 -12.31 -4.91
N ARG A 206 4.74 -11.46 -5.50
CA ARG A 206 5.12 -10.11 -5.94
C ARG A 206 5.24 -9.19 -4.73
N ILE A 207 6.21 -8.29 -4.75
CA ILE A 207 6.29 -7.20 -3.77
C ILE A 207 5.41 -6.03 -4.24
N PHE A 208 5.72 -5.40 -5.37
CA PHE A 208 4.84 -4.44 -6.03
C PHE A 208 3.92 -5.14 -7.05
N TYR A 209 2.65 -4.77 -7.06
CA TYR A 209 1.65 -5.38 -7.94
C TYR A 209 1.48 -4.67 -9.28
N HIS A 210 2.01 -3.46 -9.43
CA HIS A 210 2.01 -2.71 -10.67
C HIS A 210 3.33 -1.96 -10.88
N THR A 211 3.58 -1.53 -12.11
CA THR A 211 4.81 -0.83 -12.46
C THR A 211 4.85 0.55 -11.79
N VAL A 212 5.91 0.77 -11.02
CA VAL A 212 6.27 2.07 -10.44
C VAL A 212 7.38 2.67 -11.31
N SER A 213 7.09 3.77 -12.00
CA SER A 213 7.97 4.44 -12.98
C SER A 213 7.41 5.81 -13.35
N GLU A 214 8.28 6.77 -13.67
CA GLU A 214 7.90 8.07 -14.26
C GLU A 214 7.33 7.95 -15.68
N HIS A 215 7.76 6.92 -16.40
CA HIS A 215 7.40 6.70 -17.80
C HIS A 215 6.86 5.28 -17.93
N PRO A 216 5.53 5.07 -17.77
CA PRO A 216 4.97 3.74 -17.92
C PRO A 216 5.22 3.22 -19.35
N THR A 217 6.22 2.36 -19.49
CA THR A 217 6.69 1.82 -20.77
C THR A 217 5.73 0.80 -21.40
N THR A 218 4.68 0.42 -20.69
CA THR A 218 3.66 -0.51 -21.17
C THR A 218 2.28 0.15 -21.13
N PRO A 219 1.54 0.19 -22.26
CA PRO A 219 0.13 0.50 -22.21
C PRO A 219 -0.52 -0.51 -21.26
N PRO A 220 -1.34 -0.07 -20.28
CA PRO A 220 -2.03 -0.99 -19.39
C PRO A 220 -2.74 -2.05 -20.24
N CYS A 221 -2.49 -3.33 -19.97
CA CYS A 221 -3.15 -4.43 -20.68
C CYS A 221 -4.67 -4.29 -20.49
N LYS A 222 -5.29 -3.59 -21.45
CA LYS A 222 -6.64 -3.01 -21.42
C LYS A 222 -6.80 -1.97 -20.30
N PRO A 223 -6.83 -0.66 -20.62
CA PRO A 223 -7.19 0.33 -19.64
C PRO A 223 -8.60 0.03 -19.15
N PHE A 224 -8.76 -0.21 -17.84
CA PHE A 224 -9.86 0.47 -17.17
C PHE A 224 -9.63 1.94 -17.55
N GLN A 225 -10.48 2.51 -18.41
CA GLN A 225 -10.37 3.90 -18.92
C GLN A 225 -9.83 4.81 -17.81
N GLY A 226 -8.52 5.05 -17.84
CA GLY A 226 -7.83 5.77 -16.79
C GLY A 226 -8.20 7.22 -16.98
N THR A 227 -9.02 7.75 -16.08
CA THR A 227 -9.21 9.19 -15.98
C THR A 227 -7.86 9.85 -15.65
N VAL A 228 -7.68 11.10 -16.06
CA VAL A 228 -6.49 11.93 -15.75
C VAL A 228 -6.10 11.87 -14.26
N GLU A 229 -7.10 11.68 -13.38
CA GLU A 229 -6.94 11.48 -11.94
C GLU A 229 -6.03 10.30 -11.57
N ASN A 230 -6.05 9.19 -12.32
CA ASN A 230 -5.20 8.03 -12.04
C ASN A 230 -3.72 8.30 -12.32
N GLU A 231 -3.39 9.15 -13.29
CA GLU A 231 -2.00 9.51 -13.60
C GLU A 231 -1.42 10.36 -12.45
N SER A 232 -2.21 11.35 -11.99
CA SER A 232 -1.79 12.25 -10.90
C SER A 232 -1.53 11.51 -9.58
N ILE A 233 -2.35 10.52 -9.23
CA ILE A 233 -2.15 9.70 -8.03
C ILE A 233 -0.86 8.88 -8.16
N ARG A 234 -0.58 8.30 -9.34
CA ARG A 234 0.61 7.47 -9.55
C ARG A 234 1.90 8.28 -9.44
N LEU A 235 1.93 9.47 -10.04
CA LEU A 235 3.10 10.34 -9.98
C LEU A 235 3.33 10.89 -8.57
N ARG A 236 2.25 11.32 -7.90
CA ARG A 236 2.30 11.72 -6.49
C ARG A 236 2.78 10.59 -5.58
N ALA A 237 2.28 9.38 -5.78
CA ALA A 237 2.73 8.20 -5.04
C ALA A 237 4.23 7.96 -5.26
N LEU A 238 4.72 8.01 -6.50
CA LEU A 238 6.15 7.87 -6.81
C LEU A 238 6.99 8.94 -6.09
N GLU A 239 6.56 10.19 -6.09
CA GLU A 239 7.25 11.27 -5.36
C GLU A 239 7.26 11.01 -3.85
N THR A 240 6.11 10.63 -3.27
CA THR A 240 6.04 10.24 -1.85
C THR A 240 7.01 9.08 -1.56
N LEU A 241 7.09 8.05 -2.40
CA LEU A 241 8.06 6.96 -2.23
C LEU A 241 9.51 7.44 -2.28
N ARG A 242 9.84 8.43 -3.13
CA ARG A 242 11.19 9.00 -3.21
C ARG A 242 11.56 9.77 -1.95
N TYR A 243 10.72 10.72 -1.55
CA TYR A 243 11.01 11.56 -0.38
C TYR A 243 10.91 10.80 0.94
N TYR A 244 9.87 9.98 1.09
CA TYR A 244 9.59 9.29 2.34
C TYR A 244 10.30 7.94 2.45
N CYS A 245 10.33 7.12 1.40
CA CYS A 245 10.95 5.79 1.48
C CYS A 245 12.40 5.74 0.94
N GLY A 246 12.92 6.87 0.42
CA GLY A 246 14.23 6.91 -0.21
C GLY A 246 14.31 6.04 -1.46
N PHE A 247 13.19 5.94 -2.20
CA PHE A 247 13.13 5.19 -3.45
C PHE A 247 13.96 5.89 -4.54
N PRO A 248 14.78 5.19 -5.34
CA PRO A 248 15.66 5.85 -6.32
C PRO A 248 14.90 6.53 -7.48
N GLU A 249 15.49 7.59 -8.04
CA GLU A 249 14.87 8.36 -9.13
C GLU A 249 14.77 7.53 -10.42
N ASP A 250 15.85 6.89 -10.84
CA ASP A 250 15.93 6.16 -12.12
C ASP A 250 15.38 4.73 -12.07
N GLU A 251 14.78 4.32 -10.95
CA GLU A 251 14.35 2.95 -10.76
C GLU A 251 12.95 2.69 -11.33
N THR A 252 12.88 1.76 -12.29
CA THR A 252 11.62 1.22 -12.80
C THR A 252 11.46 -0.23 -12.35
N VAL A 253 10.36 -0.49 -11.66
CA VAL A 253 10.06 -1.82 -11.12
C VAL A 253 9.02 -2.51 -11.96
N HIS A 254 9.43 -3.56 -12.69
CA HIS A 254 8.48 -4.38 -13.42
C HIS A 254 7.84 -5.44 -12.49
N PRO A 255 6.51 -5.62 -12.50
CA PRO A 255 5.81 -6.55 -11.61
C PRO A 255 6.30 -7.99 -11.68
N PHE A 256 6.77 -8.42 -12.86
CA PHE A 256 7.27 -9.78 -13.12
C PHE A 256 8.79 -9.87 -13.17
N SER A 257 9.51 -8.86 -12.65
CA SER A 257 10.96 -8.92 -12.49
C SER A 257 11.32 -9.85 -11.33
N PRO A 258 12.40 -10.65 -11.43
CA PRO A 258 12.94 -11.38 -10.28
C PRO A 258 13.28 -10.48 -9.08
N ARG A 259 13.69 -9.24 -9.34
CA ARG A 259 13.94 -8.20 -8.31
C ARG A 259 12.69 -7.81 -7.53
N ASN A 260 11.50 -8.06 -8.06
CA ASN A 260 10.22 -7.73 -7.44
C ASN A 260 9.46 -8.98 -6.95
N CYS A 261 10.11 -10.16 -6.94
CA CYS A 261 9.44 -11.41 -6.62
C CYS A 261 10.25 -12.28 -5.66
N MET A 262 9.54 -13.00 -4.82
CA MET A 262 10.08 -13.95 -3.84
C MET A 262 9.32 -15.26 -3.87
N LEU A 263 9.96 -16.31 -3.38
CA LEU A 263 9.40 -17.65 -3.36
C LEU A 263 8.71 -17.94 -2.02
N MET A 264 7.40 -18.20 -2.03
CA MET A 264 6.59 -18.41 -0.82
C MET A 264 5.46 -19.43 -1.04
N HIS A 265 5.00 -20.09 0.02
CA HIS A 265 3.70 -20.81 -0.03
C HIS A 265 2.53 -19.82 -0.07
N SER A 266 1.37 -20.30 -0.51
CA SER A 266 0.15 -19.51 -0.73
C SER A 266 -0.22 -18.62 0.46
N GLN A 267 -0.25 -19.20 1.67
CA GLN A 267 -0.61 -18.48 2.90
C GLN A 267 0.40 -17.37 3.25
N SER A 268 1.70 -17.64 3.19
CA SER A 268 2.74 -16.62 3.45
C SER A 268 2.74 -15.53 2.40
N ALA A 269 2.57 -15.89 1.13
CA ALA A 269 2.45 -14.93 0.03
C ALA A 269 1.24 -14.00 0.22
N TRP A 270 0.10 -14.56 0.64
CA TRP A 270 -1.10 -13.78 0.94
C TRP A 270 -0.88 -12.85 2.14
N ALA A 271 -0.27 -13.34 3.22
CA ALA A 271 0.00 -12.53 4.41
C ALA A 271 0.99 -11.40 4.11
N PHE A 272 2.01 -11.68 3.30
CA PHE A 272 3.00 -10.70 2.83
C PHE A 272 2.34 -9.62 1.97
N ALA A 273 1.50 -10.02 1.01
CA ALA A 273 0.74 -9.11 0.17
C ALA A 273 -0.24 -8.25 0.97
N SER A 274 -0.76 -8.78 2.08
CA SER A 274 -1.66 -8.08 2.99
C SER A 274 -0.94 -7.24 4.05
N LEU A 275 0.39 -7.08 3.94
CA LEU A 275 1.24 -6.29 4.84
C LEU A 275 1.13 -6.74 6.31
N LEU A 276 0.90 -8.04 6.55
CA LEU A 276 0.81 -8.63 7.90
C LEU A 276 2.18 -9.02 8.47
N TRP A 277 3.18 -9.12 7.61
CA TRP A 277 4.57 -9.31 7.95
C TRP A 277 5.45 -8.70 6.86
N CYS A 278 6.72 -8.41 7.16
CA CYS A 278 7.65 -7.83 6.20
C CYS A 278 9.10 -8.32 6.43
N LEU A 279 9.99 -7.90 5.52
CA LEU A 279 11.44 -8.12 5.60
C LEU A 279 12.13 -6.79 5.91
N LYS A 280 12.56 -6.60 7.17
CA LYS A 280 13.20 -5.36 7.61
C LYS A 280 14.72 -5.42 7.37
N PRO A 281 15.34 -4.43 6.71
CA PRO A 281 16.76 -4.46 6.41
C PRO A 281 17.60 -4.42 7.69
N THR A 282 18.69 -5.21 7.71
CA THR A 282 19.68 -5.19 8.78
C THR A 282 20.92 -4.40 8.38
N GLN A 283 21.91 -4.29 9.28
CA GLN A 283 23.22 -3.70 8.96
C GLN A 283 24.01 -4.55 7.95
N THR A 284 23.68 -5.84 7.81
CA THR A 284 24.31 -6.74 6.84
C THR A 284 23.58 -6.64 5.51
N ALA A 285 24.30 -6.33 4.43
CA ALA A 285 23.72 -6.23 3.10
C ALA A 285 22.99 -7.53 2.72
N ASN A 286 21.83 -7.41 2.07
CA ASN A 286 20.94 -8.50 1.66
C ASN A 286 20.44 -9.42 2.79
N ARG A 287 20.65 -9.06 4.05
CA ARG A 287 20.07 -9.75 5.21
C ARG A 287 18.93 -8.92 5.80
N TYR A 288 17.84 -9.61 6.08
CA TYR A 288 16.59 -9.01 6.55
C TYR A 288 16.03 -9.79 7.73
N ASP A 289 15.55 -9.09 8.74
CA ASP A 289 14.78 -9.69 9.83
C ASP A 289 13.33 -9.90 9.37
N VAL A 290 12.74 -11.03 9.74
CA VAL A 290 11.32 -11.31 9.47
C VAL A 290 10.50 -10.73 10.62
N VAL A 291 9.65 -9.76 10.31
CA VAL A 291 8.82 -9.08 11.31
C VAL A 291 7.36 -9.40 11.06
N VAL A 292 6.69 -10.00 12.04
CA VAL A 292 5.27 -10.39 11.96
C VAL A 292 4.42 -9.45 12.82
N PHE A 293 3.52 -8.71 12.20
CA PHE A 293 2.66 -7.73 12.89
C PHE A 293 1.32 -8.32 13.34
N ALA A 294 0.88 -9.44 12.75
CA ALA A 294 -0.38 -10.09 13.06
C ALA A 294 -0.20 -11.61 13.25
N PRO A 295 0.47 -12.08 14.32
CA PRO A 295 0.83 -13.48 14.50
C PRO A 295 -0.38 -14.42 14.51
N ASN A 296 -1.53 -13.97 14.99
CA ASN A 296 -2.77 -14.77 14.98
C ASN A 296 -3.40 -14.92 13.59
N GLU A 297 -2.88 -14.22 12.57
CA GLU A 297 -3.38 -14.25 11.19
C GLU A 297 -2.37 -14.87 10.22
N VAL A 298 -1.12 -15.02 10.65
CA VAL A 298 -0.06 -15.60 9.86
C VAL A 298 0.19 -17.00 10.40
N ASP A 299 -0.26 -18.00 9.64
CA ASP A 299 -0.02 -19.40 10.00
C ASP A 299 1.43 -19.79 9.68
N GLY A 300 2.03 -20.57 10.60
CA GLY A 300 3.34 -21.18 10.44
C GLY A 300 4.44 -20.51 11.27
N ASP A 301 5.52 -21.26 11.51
CA ASP A 301 6.70 -20.75 12.19
C ASP A 301 7.53 -19.90 11.21
N SER A 302 7.70 -18.62 11.53
CA SER A 302 8.62 -17.75 10.79
C SER A 302 10.06 -18.08 11.13
N VAL A 303 10.97 -17.98 10.16
CA VAL A 303 12.40 -17.85 10.47
C VAL A 303 12.66 -16.47 11.08
N ASP A 304 13.73 -16.33 11.87
CA ASP A 304 14.09 -15.04 12.46
C ASP A 304 14.59 -14.03 11.40
N TRP A 305 15.31 -14.53 10.40
CA TRP A 305 15.92 -13.72 9.36
C TRP A 305 16.12 -14.48 8.05
N VAL A 306 16.27 -13.74 6.97
CA VAL A 306 16.55 -14.24 5.61
C VAL A 306 17.79 -13.54 5.08
N HIS A 307 18.62 -14.26 4.32
CA HIS A 307 19.75 -13.70 3.62
C HIS A 307 19.71 -14.12 2.15
N PHE A 308 19.66 -13.15 1.25
CA PHE A 308 19.73 -13.40 -0.18
C PHE A 308 21.19 -13.33 -0.64
N TYR A 309 21.75 -14.47 -1.02
CA TYR A 309 23.12 -14.56 -1.52
C TYR A 309 23.18 -14.19 -3.00
N ASP A 310 24.21 -13.42 -3.37
CA ASP A 310 24.56 -13.24 -4.78
C ASP A 310 25.38 -14.47 -5.21
N ILE A 311 24.78 -15.40 -5.97
CA ILE A 311 25.43 -16.65 -6.41
C ILE A 311 26.44 -16.35 -7.55
N ARG A 312 27.25 -15.30 -7.42
CA ARG A 312 28.30 -14.93 -8.39
C ARG A 312 29.57 -15.75 -8.27
N THR A 313 29.65 -16.65 -7.30
CA THR A 313 30.86 -17.44 -7.04
C THR A 313 30.82 -18.78 -7.77
N GLY A 314 31.11 -18.80 -9.07
CA GLY A 314 31.61 -20.05 -9.67
C GLY A 314 31.58 -20.18 -11.19
N ASP A 315 30.53 -19.71 -11.88
CA ASP A 315 30.36 -20.06 -13.30
C ASP A 315 29.83 -18.87 -14.13
N PRO A 316 30.63 -18.26 -15.02
CA PRO A 316 30.23 -17.12 -15.84
C PRO A 316 29.25 -17.47 -16.98
N VAL A 317 28.81 -18.74 -17.07
CA VAL A 317 27.97 -19.26 -18.15
C VAL A 317 26.47 -19.01 -17.92
N ASN A 318 26.04 -18.82 -16.66
CA ASN A 318 24.64 -18.52 -16.33
C ASN A 318 24.55 -17.17 -15.62
N ASP A 319 23.79 -16.23 -16.19
CA ASP A 319 23.51 -14.93 -15.57
C ASP A 319 22.73 -15.16 -14.26
N PRO A 320 23.32 -14.88 -13.07
CA PRO A 320 22.68 -15.19 -11.81
C PRO A 320 21.38 -14.42 -11.67
N VAL A 321 20.30 -15.11 -11.30
CA VAL A 321 18.99 -14.50 -11.08
C VAL A 321 19.10 -13.53 -9.89
N ALA A 322 18.92 -12.23 -10.17
CA ALA A 322 19.09 -11.19 -9.16
C ALA A 322 18.19 -11.41 -7.92
N PRO A 323 18.70 -11.09 -6.70
CA PRO A 323 17.90 -11.09 -5.49
C PRO A 323 16.78 -10.03 -5.54
N PRO A 324 15.79 -10.11 -4.63
CA PRO A 324 14.81 -9.05 -4.48
C PRO A 324 15.49 -7.71 -4.21
N ASP A 325 14.91 -6.64 -4.73
CA ASP A 325 15.49 -5.33 -4.61
C ASP A 325 15.41 -4.78 -3.18
N PRO A 326 16.53 -4.33 -2.59
CA PRO A 326 16.52 -3.77 -1.24
C PRO A 326 15.64 -2.53 -1.07
N HIS A 327 15.49 -1.67 -2.09
CA HIS A 327 14.64 -0.48 -2.04
C HIS A 327 13.16 -0.87 -2.07
N ILE A 328 12.75 -1.82 -2.90
CA ILE A 328 11.37 -2.31 -2.95
C ILE A 328 11.01 -3.00 -1.63
N LEU A 329 11.90 -3.83 -1.09
CA LEU A 329 11.71 -4.47 0.21
C LEU A 329 11.57 -3.44 1.35
N ARG A 330 12.39 -2.37 1.32
CA ARG A 330 12.26 -1.27 2.29
C ARG A 330 10.91 -0.57 2.20
N VAL A 331 10.44 -0.24 1.00
CA VAL A 331 9.12 0.37 0.80
C VAL A 331 8.02 -0.53 1.37
N HIS A 332 8.07 -1.84 1.11
CA HIS A 332 7.13 -2.80 1.69
C HIS A 332 7.19 -2.84 3.21
N ALA A 333 8.39 -2.91 3.77
CA ALA A 333 8.58 -2.94 5.22
C ALA A 333 8.09 -1.66 5.90
N MET A 334 8.40 -0.48 5.34
CA MET A 334 7.90 0.79 5.85
C MET A 334 6.38 0.89 5.75
N ALA A 335 5.77 0.41 4.66
CA ALA A 335 4.31 0.39 4.53
C ALA A 335 3.65 -0.53 5.57
N ALA A 336 4.20 -1.73 5.80
CA ALA A 336 3.70 -2.64 6.82
C ALA A 336 3.85 -2.08 8.24
N THR A 337 5.00 -1.47 8.55
CA THR A 337 5.26 -0.78 9.83
C THR A 337 4.31 0.41 10.04
N LEU A 338 4.05 1.21 9.00
CA LEU A 338 3.07 2.30 9.03
C LEU A 338 1.68 1.79 9.39
N LEU A 339 1.22 0.70 8.75
CA LEU A 339 -0.08 0.11 9.06
C LEU A 339 -0.14 -0.42 10.50
N HIS A 340 0.96 -0.98 10.98
CA HIS A 340 1.06 -1.43 12.37
C HIS A 340 0.92 -0.27 13.37
N HIS A 341 1.78 0.73 13.29
CA HIS A 341 1.78 1.86 14.22
C HIS A 341 0.48 2.69 14.16
N SER A 342 -0.10 2.85 12.96
CA SER A 342 -1.37 3.57 12.79
C SER A 342 -2.61 2.81 13.28
N GLY A 343 -2.48 1.51 13.62
CA GLY A 343 -3.61 0.66 14.00
C GLY A 343 -4.46 0.19 12.80
N ALA A 344 -3.90 0.23 11.60
CA ALA A 344 -4.50 -0.23 10.34
C ALA A 344 -4.01 -1.62 9.90
N THR A 345 -3.36 -2.39 10.78
CA THR A 345 -2.96 -3.78 10.47
C THR A 345 -4.16 -4.60 10.01
N GLY A 346 -4.03 -5.26 8.86
CA GLY A 346 -5.11 -6.06 8.28
C GLY A 346 -6.21 -5.26 7.58
N LEU A 347 -6.05 -3.94 7.42
CA LEU A 347 -6.97 -3.12 6.62
C LEU A 347 -7.01 -3.59 5.16
N PHE A 348 -5.86 -3.98 4.60
CA PHE A 348 -5.71 -4.46 3.21
C PHE A 348 -5.80 -5.98 3.10
N ARG A 349 -6.72 -6.59 3.83
CA ARG A 349 -7.02 -8.01 3.66
C ARG A 349 -7.62 -8.26 2.28
N PHE A 350 -6.78 -8.75 1.37
CA PHE A 350 -7.28 -9.35 0.15
C PHE A 350 -8.05 -10.61 0.55
N PRO A 351 -9.23 -10.90 -0.05
CA PRO A 351 -9.89 -12.16 0.21
C PRO A 351 -8.91 -13.28 -0.11
N TYR A 352 -8.57 -14.12 0.87
CA TYR A 352 -7.86 -15.36 0.59
C TYR A 352 -8.76 -16.15 -0.36
N LEU A 353 -8.38 -16.16 -1.64
CA LEU A 353 -8.93 -17.07 -2.60
C LEU A 353 -7.95 -18.24 -2.56
N PRO A 354 -8.29 -19.38 -1.92
CA PRO A 354 -7.56 -20.60 -2.17
C PRO A 354 -7.52 -20.73 -3.69
N GLN A 355 -6.31 -20.71 -4.26
CA GLN A 355 -6.17 -20.98 -5.67
C GLN A 355 -6.72 -22.40 -5.84
N THR A 356 -7.82 -22.50 -6.57
CA THR A 356 -8.63 -23.70 -6.79
C THR A 356 -9.25 -24.33 -5.53
N LYS A 357 -10.58 -24.17 -5.37
CA LYS A 357 -11.36 -25.31 -4.87
C LYS A 357 -11.08 -26.46 -5.84
N PRO A 358 -10.67 -27.65 -5.39
CA PRO A 358 -10.54 -28.79 -6.26
C PRO A 358 -11.87 -28.94 -6.96
N ARG A 359 -11.83 -28.89 -8.29
CA ARG A 359 -12.95 -29.36 -9.10
C ARG A 359 -13.10 -30.81 -8.69
N ARG A 360 -14.02 -31.08 -7.75
CA ARG A 360 -14.29 -32.41 -7.19
C ARG A 360 -14.13 -33.36 -8.34
N ALA A 361 -13.06 -34.16 -8.34
CA ALA A 361 -12.87 -35.12 -9.41
C ALA A 361 -14.14 -35.95 -9.38
N THR A 362 -15.01 -35.76 -10.37
CA THR A 362 -16.15 -36.63 -10.59
C THR A 362 -15.49 -37.98 -10.79
N ARG A 363 -15.49 -38.78 -9.72
CA ARG A 363 -15.12 -40.19 -9.80
C ARG A 363 -15.83 -40.70 -11.05
N PRO A 364 -15.11 -41.30 -12.03
CA PRO A 364 -15.80 -41.97 -13.11
C PRO A 364 -16.78 -42.93 -12.44
N ALA A 365 -18.06 -42.79 -12.75
CA ALA A 365 -19.08 -43.67 -12.23
C ALA A 365 -18.67 -45.09 -12.60
N CYS A 366 -18.21 -45.87 -11.62
CA CYS A 366 -18.23 -47.32 -11.75
C CYS A 366 -19.70 -47.68 -11.90
N ASN A 367 -20.08 -48.04 -13.12
CA ASN A 367 -21.37 -48.59 -13.47
C ASN A 367 -21.65 -49.78 -12.54
N SER A 368 -22.44 -49.56 -11.51
CA SER A 368 -23.20 -50.61 -10.86
C SER A 368 -24.67 -50.30 -11.09
N VAL A 369 -25.23 -51.22 -11.87
CA VAL A 369 -26.61 -51.42 -12.29
C VAL A 369 -27.64 -51.07 -11.21
N GLU A 370 -28.60 -50.24 -11.63
CA GLU A 370 -30.01 -50.14 -11.25
C GLU A 370 -30.43 -50.18 -9.76
N GLN A 371 -30.98 -49.06 -9.27
CA GLN A 371 -32.41 -49.01 -8.90
C GLN A 371 -32.95 -47.58 -8.75
N LYS A 372 -34.21 -47.42 -9.16
CA LYS A 372 -34.99 -46.20 -9.42
C LYS A 372 -35.41 -45.44 -8.15
N GLY A 373 -35.47 -44.10 -8.25
CA GLY A 373 -36.30 -43.24 -7.40
C GLY A 373 -36.17 -41.75 -7.80
N PRO A 374 -37.26 -40.97 -7.91
CA PRO A 374 -37.21 -39.59 -8.40
C PRO A 374 -37.10 -38.60 -7.24
N ILE A 375 -36.13 -37.69 -7.27
CA ILE A 375 -36.15 -36.46 -6.46
C ILE A 375 -35.79 -35.28 -7.37
N ASN A 376 -36.80 -34.48 -7.67
CA ASN A 376 -36.66 -33.14 -8.22
C ASN A 376 -35.97 -32.24 -7.20
N ASN A 377 -34.90 -31.55 -7.58
CA ASN A 377 -34.50 -30.29 -6.97
C ASN A 377 -33.78 -29.43 -8.01
N ILE A 378 -34.47 -28.40 -8.47
CA ILE A 378 -33.92 -27.28 -9.23
C ILE A 378 -33.16 -26.41 -8.23
N VAL A 379 -31.85 -26.30 -8.40
CA VAL A 379 -31.04 -25.29 -7.72
C VAL A 379 -30.69 -24.23 -8.75
N GLU A 380 -31.32 -23.07 -8.62
CA GLU A 380 -30.97 -21.87 -9.39
C GLU A 380 -29.61 -21.33 -8.91
N ASP A 381 -28.61 -21.38 -9.78
CA ASP A 381 -27.36 -20.65 -9.61
C ASP A 381 -27.62 -19.15 -9.79
N LYS A 382 -27.61 -18.39 -8.68
CA LYS A 382 -27.59 -16.92 -8.74
C LYS A 382 -26.18 -16.43 -9.08
N PRO A 383 -26.00 -15.57 -10.09
CA PRO A 383 -24.69 -15.05 -10.45
C PRO A 383 -24.17 -14.05 -9.40
N VAL A 384 -23.08 -14.42 -8.70
CA VAL A 384 -22.31 -13.62 -7.70
C VAL A 384 -21.49 -12.48 -8.35
N GLY A 385 -21.92 -11.96 -9.50
CA GLY A 385 -21.10 -11.08 -10.35
C GLY A 385 -21.28 -9.57 -10.17
N ARG A 386 -22.36 -9.09 -9.55
CA ARG A 386 -22.71 -7.65 -9.58
C ARG A 386 -22.13 -6.79 -8.45
N HIS A 387 -21.82 -7.35 -7.28
CA HIS A 387 -21.36 -6.55 -6.14
C HIS A 387 -19.88 -6.13 -6.22
N ARG A 388 -19.02 -6.91 -6.89
CA ARG A 388 -17.56 -6.73 -6.89
C ARG A 388 -17.06 -5.51 -7.68
N ARG A 389 -17.71 -5.15 -8.80
CA ARG A 389 -17.32 -3.99 -9.64
C ARG A 389 -17.47 -2.63 -8.95
N SER A 390 -18.22 -2.58 -7.86
CA SER A 390 -18.55 -1.35 -7.14
C SER A 390 -17.59 -1.01 -5.98
N PHE A 391 -16.63 -1.89 -5.65
CA PHE A 391 -15.79 -1.78 -4.45
C PHE A 391 -14.65 -0.76 -4.62
N LEU A 392 -13.70 -1.01 -5.53
CA LEU A 392 -12.59 -0.08 -5.81
C LEU A 392 -13.11 1.27 -6.29
N ARG A 393 -14.17 1.26 -7.13
CA ARG A 393 -14.82 2.50 -7.56
C ARG A 393 -15.40 3.27 -6.38
N ARG A 394 -15.90 2.63 -5.32
CA ARG A 394 -16.40 3.34 -4.13
C ARG A 394 -15.30 3.74 -3.18
N VAL A 395 -14.25 2.94 -2.99
CA VAL A 395 -13.11 3.30 -2.15
C VAL A 395 -12.35 4.47 -2.79
N LEU A 396 -11.91 4.33 -4.04
CA LEU A 396 -11.27 5.42 -4.77
C LEU A 396 -12.19 6.62 -4.90
N LYS A 397 -13.50 6.45 -5.14
CA LYS A 397 -14.44 7.57 -5.14
C LYS A 397 -14.59 8.22 -3.76
N SER A 398 -14.66 7.47 -2.67
CA SER A 398 -14.70 8.06 -1.31
C SER A 398 -13.40 8.77 -0.94
N PHE A 399 -12.26 8.31 -1.46
CA PHE A 399 -10.97 9.01 -1.35
C PHE A 399 -10.94 10.28 -2.20
N LEU A 400 -11.42 10.22 -3.46
CA LEU A 400 -11.45 11.35 -4.39
C LEU A 400 -12.50 12.40 -4.00
N ASP A 401 -13.64 11.96 -3.45
CA ASP A 401 -14.75 12.79 -2.99
C ASP A 401 -14.56 13.27 -1.54
N TYR A 402 -13.37 13.05 -0.93
CA TYR A 402 -13.11 13.50 0.44
C TYR A 402 -13.29 15.03 0.53
N PRO A 403 -14.16 15.52 1.43
CA PRO A 403 -14.67 16.90 1.40
C PRO A 403 -13.58 17.98 1.54
N GLY A 404 -12.41 17.63 2.08
CA GLY A 404 -11.23 18.50 2.14
C GLY A 404 -10.77 19.04 0.78
N ARG A 405 -11.09 18.38 -0.34
CA ARG A 405 -10.80 18.89 -1.70
C ARG A 405 -11.84 19.89 -2.23
N THR A 406 -13.05 19.89 -1.67
CA THR A 406 -14.18 20.66 -2.21
C THR A 406 -14.36 22.01 -1.52
N LEU A 407 -13.98 22.11 -0.24
CA LEU A 407 -14.12 23.33 0.56
C LEU A 407 -13.33 24.53 0.00
N ILE A 408 -12.20 24.30 -0.67
CA ILE A 408 -11.37 25.38 -1.24
C ILE A 408 -11.96 25.95 -2.55
N ARG A 409 -12.96 25.30 -3.17
CA ARG A 409 -13.59 25.81 -4.40
C ARG A 409 -14.74 26.79 -4.17
N LEU A 410 -15.21 26.97 -2.94
CA LEU A 410 -16.42 27.77 -2.66
C LEU A 410 -16.16 29.17 -2.06
N ALA A 411 -14.91 29.54 -1.77
CA ALA A 411 -14.57 30.84 -1.16
C ALA A 411 -14.00 31.90 -2.14
N GLY A 412 -14.12 31.70 -3.46
CA GLY A 412 -13.48 32.56 -4.47
C GLY A 412 -14.41 33.03 -5.59
N GLY A 413 -15.47 33.77 -5.26
CA GLY A 413 -16.27 34.50 -6.25
C GLY A 413 -16.14 36.02 -6.03
N PRO A 414 -15.60 36.80 -6.98
CA PRO A 414 -15.59 38.25 -6.84
C PRO A 414 -17.00 38.80 -7.04
N CYS A 415 -17.60 39.30 -5.95
CA CYS A 415 -18.74 40.20 -6.03
C CYS A 415 -18.31 41.48 -6.77
N SER A 416 -18.66 41.58 -8.05
CA SER A 416 -18.59 42.84 -8.79
C SER A 416 -19.73 43.76 -8.35
N PRO A 417 -19.48 45.04 -8.04
CA PRO A 417 -20.53 45.99 -7.73
C PRO A 417 -21.25 46.43 -9.01
N LEU A 418 -22.57 46.36 -8.99
CA LEU A 418 -23.48 46.98 -9.94
C LEU A 418 -23.27 48.50 -9.97
N LEU A 419 -22.68 49.03 -11.03
CA LEU A 419 -22.77 50.45 -11.38
C LEU A 419 -23.99 50.65 -12.29
N SER A 420 -25.04 51.25 -11.72
CA SER A 420 -26.15 51.83 -12.46
C SER A 420 -25.69 53.10 -13.16
N SER A 421 -25.75 53.15 -14.49
CA SER A 421 -25.84 54.41 -15.24
C SER A 421 -27.26 54.58 -15.76
N ALA A 422 -27.97 55.55 -15.17
CA ALA A 422 -29.18 56.13 -15.73
C ALA A 422 -29.29 57.58 -15.24
N ARG A 423 -28.57 58.47 -15.92
CA ARG A 423 -29.02 59.77 -16.45
C ARG A 423 -27.87 60.54 -17.06
#